data_AF-A0A2T0MF77-F1
#
_entry.id   AF-A0A2T0MF77-F1
#
_cell.length_a   1.000
_cell.length_b   1.000
_cell.length_c   1.000
_cell.angle_alpha   90.00
_cell.angle_beta   90.00
_cell.angle_gamma   90.00
#
_symmetry.space_group_name_H-M   'P 1'
#
loop_
_entity.id
_entity.type
_entity.pdbx_description
1 polymer ?
#
loop_
_entity_poly.entity_id
_entity_poly.type
_entity_poly.pdbx_seq_one_letter_code
_entity_poly.pdbx_strand_id
1 'polypeptide(L)'
;MSEVGALLRYLKKRDKGADILIEGNTYTSEQIKLAQQLLTDAQKELYQSRKKPKLSRRRAFIVILEEGYYDVKEYPKELTLESIHRKASQRFEFSHRAMNSFTTPNEVHPKDPCRHYENDGLRKAKYRQTLAHLVTYSQLYFEIKEAALSLEVTYRDVLQC
;
A
#
# COMPACT_ATOMS: atom_id res chain seq x y z
N MET A 1 -24.92 3.25 -0.56
CA MET A 1 -24.79 2.40 -1.76
C MET A 1 -23.87 3.11 -2.75
N SER A 2 -22.97 2.42 -3.45
CA SER A 2 -22.13 3.10 -4.46
C SER A 2 -22.96 3.50 -5.68
N GLU A 3 -22.70 4.68 -6.24
CA GLU A 3 -23.36 5.21 -7.45
C GLU A 3 -23.24 4.24 -8.63
N VAL A 4 -22.06 3.60 -8.78
CA VAL A 4 -21.79 2.52 -9.74
C VAL A 4 -22.78 1.35 -9.60
N GLY A 5 -23.12 0.96 -8.36
CA GLY A 5 -24.06 -0.12 -8.11
C GLY A 5 -25.52 0.24 -8.42
N ALA A 6 -25.89 1.52 -8.34
CA ALA A 6 -27.19 1.99 -8.78
C ALA A 6 -27.30 1.98 -10.31
N LEU A 7 -26.23 2.40 -11.00
CA LEU A 7 -26.14 2.42 -12.46
C LEU A 7 -26.19 1.00 -13.06
N LEU A 8 -25.48 0.04 -12.47
CA LEU A 8 -25.51 -1.36 -12.89
C LEU A 8 -26.92 -1.97 -12.80
N ARG A 9 -27.67 -1.66 -11.74
CA ARG A 9 -29.06 -2.10 -11.60
C ARG A 9 -29.98 -1.42 -12.62
N TYR A 10 -29.72 -0.15 -12.93
CA TYR A 10 -30.47 0.58 -13.94
C TYR A 10 -30.30 -0.05 -15.33
N LEU A 11 -29.06 -0.34 -15.74
CA LEU A 11 -28.78 -0.98 -17.03
C LEU A 11 -29.34 -2.40 -17.12
N LYS A 12 -29.20 -3.22 -16.06
CA LYS A 12 -29.75 -4.58 -16.00
C LYS A 12 -31.28 -4.63 -16.14
N LYS A 13 -32.00 -3.62 -15.66
CA LYS A 13 -33.46 -3.55 -15.81
C LYS A 13 -33.90 -3.26 -17.24
N ARG A 14 -33.06 -2.61 -18.04
CA ARG A 14 -33.39 -2.20 -19.41
C ARG A 14 -32.86 -3.13 -20.49
N ASP A 15 -31.86 -3.97 -20.19
CA ASP A 15 -31.35 -4.98 -21.11
C ASP A 15 -32.34 -6.16 -21.25
N LYS A 16 -33.39 -5.96 -22.05
CA LYS A 16 -34.40 -6.97 -22.43
C LYS A 16 -34.28 -7.40 -23.90
N GLY A 17 -33.11 -7.21 -24.51
CA GLY A 17 -32.85 -7.60 -25.90
C GLY A 17 -33.39 -6.63 -26.97
N ALA A 18 -33.70 -5.38 -26.60
CA ALA A 18 -34.09 -4.32 -27.53
C ALA A 18 -33.17 -3.11 -27.35
N ASP A 19 -33.05 -2.29 -28.40
CA ASP A 19 -32.30 -1.04 -28.37
C ASP A 19 -32.87 -0.10 -27.30
N ILE A 20 -31.99 0.44 -26.47
CA ILE A 20 -32.35 1.20 -25.27
C ILE A 20 -32.18 2.69 -25.53
N LEU A 21 -33.23 3.47 -25.30
CA LEU A 21 -33.15 4.93 -25.33
C LEU A 21 -32.70 5.47 -23.97
N ILE A 22 -31.57 6.17 -23.94
CA ILE A 22 -31.05 6.89 -22.76
C ILE A 22 -30.75 8.32 -23.20
N GLU A 23 -31.42 9.30 -22.57
CA GLU A 23 -31.24 10.74 -22.86
C GLU A 23 -31.34 11.09 -24.36
N GLY A 24 -32.23 10.42 -25.09
CA GLY A 24 -32.44 10.64 -26.52
C GLY A 24 -31.48 9.88 -27.44
N ASN A 25 -30.48 9.19 -26.91
CA ASN A 25 -29.57 8.33 -27.67
C ASN A 25 -30.02 6.88 -27.62
N THR A 26 -29.97 6.21 -28.78
CA THR A 26 -30.28 4.79 -28.91
C THR A 26 -29.00 3.97 -28.78
N TYR A 27 -29.01 3.00 -27.87
CA TYR A 27 -27.89 2.10 -27.63
C TYR A 27 -28.29 0.66 -27.93
N THR A 28 -27.43 -0.07 -28.64
CA THR A 28 -27.67 -1.49 -28.93
C THR A 28 -27.51 -2.36 -27.68
N SER A 29 -28.06 -3.57 -27.70
CA SER A 29 -27.88 -4.53 -26.60
C SER A 29 -26.39 -4.83 -26.36
N GLU A 30 -25.56 -4.91 -27.39
CA GLU A 30 -24.11 -5.11 -27.26
C GLU A 30 -23.42 -3.95 -26.53
N GLN A 31 -23.77 -2.69 -26.86
CA GLN A 31 -23.22 -1.52 -26.20
C GLN A 31 -23.60 -1.47 -24.72
N ILE A 32 -24.82 -1.89 -24.38
CA ILE A 32 -25.30 -1.95 -23.00
C ILE A 32 -24.60 -3.07 -22.23
N LYS A 33 -24.38 -4.24 -22.83
CA LYS A 33 -23.60 -5.32 -22.23
C LYS A 33 -22.15 -4.91 -21.98
N LEU A 34 -21.51 -4.23 -22.93
CA LEU A 34 -20.17 -3.70 -22.78
C LEU A 34 -20.10 -2.70 -21.60
N ALA A 35 -21.06 -1.77 -21.51
CA ALA A 35 -21.12 -0.83 -20.40
C ALA A 35 -21.32 -1.53 -19.04
N GLN A 36 -22.14 -2.59 -18.98
CA GLN A 36 -22.28 -3.40 -17.77
C GLN A 36 -20.98 -4.11 -17.37
N GLN A 37 -20.23 -4.64 -18.34
CA GLN A 37 -18.91 -5.24 -18.10
C GLN A 37 -17.92 -4.21 -17.55
N LEU A 38 -17.78 -3.06 -18.20
CA LEU A 38 -16.89 -1.98 -17.75
C LEU A 38 -17.22 -1.50 -16.33
N LEU A 39 -18.50 -1.33 -16.00
CA LEU A 39 -18.92 -0.93 -14.65
C LEU A 39 -18.66 -2.04 -13.62
N THR A 40 -18.79 -3.31 -14.00
CA THR A 40 -18.50 -4.46 -13.14
C THR A 40 -17.00 -4.55 -12.85
N ASP A 41 -16.17 -4.39 -13.88
CA ASP A 41 -14.71 -4.39 -13.77
C ASP A 41 -14.23 -3.20 -12.94
N ALA A 42 -14.74 -2.00 -13.20
CA ALA A 42 -14.45 -0.82 -12.38
C ALA A 42 -14.89 -1.01 -10.91
N GLN A 43 -16.04 -1.62 -10.66
CA GLN A 43 -16.48 -1.94 -9.29
C GLN A 43 -15.57 -2.96 -8.61
N LYS A 44 -15.08 -3.95 -9.36
CA LYS A 44 -14.15 -4.97 -8.88
C LYS A 44 -12.78 -4.38 -8.57
N GLU A 45 -12.26 -3.52 -9.43
CA GLU A 45 -11.02 -2.77 -9.21
C GLU A 45 -11.15 -1.83 -8.01
N LEU A 46 -12.25 -1.09 -7.90
CA LEU A 46 -12.55 -0.26 -6.72
C LEU A 46 -12.67 -1.07 -5.43
N TYR A 47 -13.20 -2.29 -5.50
CA TYR A 47 -13.28 -3.17 -4.34
C TYR A 47 -11.92 -3.76 -3.97
N GLN A 48 -11.08 -4.06 -4.97
CA GLN A 48 -9.71 -4.52 -4.77
C GLN A 48 -8.80 -3.40 -4.24
N SER A 49 -8.95 -2.17 -4.72
CA SER A 49 -8.22 -0.99 -4.22
C SER A 49 -8.64 -0.59 -2.80
N ARG A 50 -9.88 -0.94 -2.39
CA ARG A 50 -10.34 -0.77 -1.00
C ARG A 50 -9.74 -1.78 -0.02
N LYS A 51 -9.14 -2.88 -0.48
CA LYS A 51 -8.48 -3.81 0.43
C LYS A 51 -7.11 -3.26 0.79
N LYS A 52 -6.94 -2.94 2.09
CA LYS A 52 -5.65 -2.54 2.65
C LYS A 52 -4.58 -3.55 2.24
N PRO A 53 -3.43 -3.11 1.69
CA PRO A 53 -2.36 -4.02 1.34
C PRO A 53 -1.90 -4.80 2.59
N LYS A 54 -1.63 -6.09 2.41
CA LYS A 54 -1.15 -6.95 3.50
C LYS A 54 0.36 -6.78 3.67
N LEU A 55 0.77 -6.41 4.87
CA LEU A 55 2.18 -6.31 5.25
C LEU A 55 2.42 -6.91 6.64
N SER A 56 3.65 -7.37 6.88
CA SER A 56 4.09 -7.57 8.26
C SER A 56 4.16 -6.22 8.97
N ARG A 57 3.96 -6.19 10.28
CA ARG A 57 3.98 -4.94 11.05
C ARG A 57 5.30 -4.17 10.87
N ARG A 58 6.45 -4.87 10.86
CA ARG A 58 7.77 -4.26 10.58
C ARG A 58 7.80 -3.54 9.22
N ARG A 59 7.32 -4.20 8.17
CA ARG A 59 7.28 -3.61 6.82
C ARG A 59 6.37 -2.39 6.76
N ALA A 60 5.17 -2.50 7.33
CA ALA A 60 4.25 -1.38 7.40
C ALA A 60 4.84 -0.20 8.18
N PHE A 61 5.57 -0.46 9.27
CA PHE A 61 6.22 0.59 10.06
C PHE A 61 7.36 1.24 9.30
N ILE A 62 8.19 0.47 8.59
CA ILE A 62 9.25 1.03 7.72
C ILE A 62 8.63 1.99 6.71
N VAL A 63 7.52 1.63 6.06
CA VAL A 63 6.85 2.53 5.10
C VAL A 63 6.43 3.84 5.76
N ILE A 64 5.74 3.78 6.90
CA ILE A 64 5.30 4.99 7.61
C ILE A 64 6.47 5.84 8.10
N LEU A 65 7.55 5.19 8.56
CA LEU A 65 8.75 5.86 9.02
C LEU A 65 9.47 6.56 7.88
N GLU A 66 9.64 5.86 6.75
CA GLU A 66 10.35 6.41 5.62
C GLU A 66 9.56 7.56 4.98
N GLU A 67 8.25 7.42 4.79
CA GLU A 67 7.43 8.52 4.27
C GLU A 67 7.37 9.74 5.17
N GLY A 68 7.42 9.53 6.49
CA GLY A 68 7.38 10.65 7.44
C GLY A 68 8.72 11.35 7.64
N TYR A 69 9.83 10.68 7.32
CA TYR A 69 11.15 11.07 7.82
C TYR A 69 12.32 10.76 6.88
N TYR A 70 12.10 10.48 5.59
CA TYR A 70 13.18 10.14 4.65
C TYR A 70 14.28 11.23 4.57
N ASP A 71 13.91 12.49 4.80
CA ASP A 71 14.78 13.67 4.66
C ASP A 71 15.47 14.11 5.96
N VAL A 72 15.23 13.41 7.08
CA VAL A 72 15.85 13.73 8.38
C VAL A 72 16.94 12.72 8.75
N LYS A 73 18.00 13.24 9.39
CA LYS A 73 19.15 12.43 9.85
C LYS A 73 18.84 11.58 11.07
N GLU A 74 17.91 12.02 11.91
CA GLU A 74 17.49 11.36 13.14
C GLU A 74 15.98 11.49 13.29
N TYR A 75 15.33 10.47 13.88
CA TYR A 75 13.91 10.60 14.21
C TYR A 75 13.70 11.59 15.35
N PRO A 76 12.56 12.32 15.37
CA PRO A 76 12.19 13.15 16.51
C PRO A 76 12.13 12.33 17.80
N LYS A 77 12.53 12.93 18.92
CA LYS A 77 12.63 12.23 20.22
C LYS A 77 11.27 11.80 20.75
N GLU A 78 10.24 12.55 20.40
CA GLU A 78 8.84 12.31 20.73
C GLU A 78 8.17 11.26 19.83
N LEU A 79 8.86 10.76 18.79
CA LEU A 79 8.30 9.76 17.88
C LEU A 79 8.17 8.40 18.57
N THR A 80 6.94 7.94 18.75
CA THR A 80 6.65 6.63 19.38
C THR A 80 6.18 5.59 18.37
N LEU A 81 6.48 4.31 18.66
CA LEU A 81 5.96 3.18 17.87
C LEU A 81 4.42 3.10 17.89
N GLU A 82 3.77 3.61 18.94
CA GLU A 82 2.31 3.69 19.00
C GLU A 82 1.75 4.64 17.94
N SER A 83 2.36 5.83 17.79
CA SER A 83 1.94 6.79 16.76
C SER A 83 2.10 6.22 15.34
N ILE A 84 3.18 5.47 15.11
CA ILE A 84 3.48 4.77 13.85
C ILE A 84 2.47 3.64 13.63
N HIS A 85 2.17 2.86 14.67
CA HIS A 85 1.18 1.79 14.62
C HIS A 85 -0.20 2.29 14.23
N ARG A 86 -0.65 3.42 14.81
CA ARG A 86 -1.93 4.04 14.48
C ARG A 86 -2.00 4.40 13.00
N LYS A 87 -0.96 5.08 12.46
CA LYS A 87 -0.87 5.42 11.03
C LYS A 87 -0.83 4.17 10.14
N ALA A 88 0.01 3.19 10.48
CA ALA A 88 0.15 1.94 9.74
C ALA A 88 -1.18 1.15 9.69
N SER A 89 -1.92 1.09 10.80
CA SER A 89 -3.19 0.34 10.89
C SER A 89 -4.31 0.96 10.06
N GLN A 90 -4.22 2.26 9.77
CA GLN A 90 -5.15 2.94 8.88
C GLN A 90 -4.92 2.53 7.42
N ARG A 91 -3.68 2.21 7.02
CA ARG A 91 -3.31 1.93 5.63
C ARG A 91 -3.12 0.45 5.29
N PHE A 92 -2.63 -0.36 6.23
CA PHE A 92 -2.26 -1.75 5.97
C PHE A 92 -3.08 -2.74 6.79
N GLU A 93 -3.25 -3.94 6.25
CA GLU A 93 -3.73 -5.10 6.99
C GLU A 93 -2.53 -5.90 7.50
N PHE A 94 -2.44 -6.14 8.81
CA PHE A 94 -1.30 -6.86 9.37
C PHE A 94 -1.45 -8.37 9.20
N SER A 95 -0.47 -8.99 8.55
CA SER A 95 -0.46 -10.45 8.34
C SER A 95 -0.19 -11.25 9.62
N HIS A 96 0.39 -10.64 10.67
CA HIS A 96 0.68 -11.27 11.96
C HIS A 96 0.48 -10.32 13.16
N ARG A 97 0.06 -10.86 14.31
CA ARG A 97 -0.28 -10.09 15.53
C ARG A 97 0.91 -9.76 16.45
N ALA A 98 1.99 -10.54 16.45
CA ALA A 98 3.04 -10.41 17.45
C ALA A 98 4.09 -9.34 17.08
N MET A 99 4.36 -8.43 18.01
CA MET A 99 5.43 -7.43 17.95
C MET A 99 6.31 -7.63 19.18
N ASN A 100 7.02 -8.76 19.24
CA ASN A 100 7.63 -9.16 20.50
C ASN A 100 9.08 -8.66 20.69
N SER A 101 9.56 -7.66 19.93
CA SER A 101 10.97 -7.25 20.07
C SER A 101 11.35 -5.81 19.76
N PHE A 102 10.48 -4.96 19.22
CA PHE A 102 10.85 -3.58 18.88
C PHE A 102 10.28 -2.60 19.89
N THR A 103 11.13 -1.71 20.39
CA THR A 103 10.80 -0.68 21.39
C THR A 103 10.96 0.73 20.82
N THR A 104 11.78 0.93 19.79
CA THR A 104 12.01 2.25 19.18
C THR A 104 11.88 2.27 17.67
N PRO A 105 11.59 3.44 17.05
CA PRO A 105 11.66 3.63 15.60
C PRO A 105 13.00 3.18 14.99
N ASN A 106 14.11 3.48 15.66
CA ASN A 106 15.46 3.13 15.20
C ASN A 106 15.70 1.63 15.12
N GLU A 107 15.11 0.82 16.01
CA GLU A 107 15.26 -0.64 15.92
C GLU A 107 14.46 -1.23 14.73
N VAL A 108 13.37 -0.58 14.35
CA VAL A 108 12.54 -0.99 13.21
C VAL A 108 13.23 -0.63 11.90
N HIS A 109 13.64 0.63 11.78
CA HIS A 109 14.21 1.25 10.59
C HIS A 109 15.31 2.26 10.99
N PRO A 110 16.55 1.83 11.21
CA PRO A 110 17.64 2.73 11.61
C PRO A 110 17.99 3.72 10.48
N LYS A 111 18.31 4.97 10.84
CA LYS A 111 18.82 5.98 9.88
C LYS A 111 20.23 5.69 9.38
N ASP A 112 21.01 4.93 10.13
CA ASP A 112 22.28 4.35 9.69
C ASP A 112 22.26 2.83 9.93
N PRO A 113 21.71 2.05 8.97
CA PRO A 113 21.61 0.61 9.14
C PRO A 113 22.96 -0.12 9.17
N CYS A 114 23.97 0.41 8.47
CA CYS A 114 25.29 -0.22 8.39
C CYS A 114 25.93 -0.22 9.78
N ARG A 115 25.93 0.94 10.45
CA ARG A 115 26.42 1.07 11.82
C ARG A 115 25.53 0.33 12.82
N HIS A 116 24.20 0.44 12.67
CA HIS A 116 23.26 -0.20 13.61
C HIS A 116 23.42 -1.73 13.66
N TYR A 117 23.75 -2.37 12.53
CA TYR A 117 23.90 -3.83 12.44
C TYR A 117 25.35 -4.30 12.31
N GLU A 118 26.35 -3.44 12.56
CA GLU A 118 27.78 -3.74 12.38
C GLU A 118 28.21 -5.06 13.03
N ASN A 119 27.68 -5.33 14.23
CA ASN A 119 27.99 -6.53 15.02
C ASN A 119 26.89 -7.61 14.98
N ASP A 120 25.86 -7.48 14.12
CA ASP A 120 24.75 -8.44 14.03
C ASP A 120 24.36 -8.71 12.57
N GLY A 121 25.17 -9.53 11.90
CA GLY A 121 24.96 -9.93 10.50
C GLY A 121 23.63 -10.68 10.28
N LEU A 122 23.12 -11.40 11.28
CA LEU A 122 21.85 -12.12 11.16
C LEU A 122 20.67 -11.15 11.10
N ARG A 123 20.61 -10.17 12.00
CA ARG A 123 19.57 -9.13 11.96
C ARG A 123 19.73 -8.26 10.72
N LYS A 124 20.96 -7.97 10.29
CA LYS A 124 21.24 -7.27 9.02
C LYS A 124 20.63 -8.00 7.83
N ALA A 125 20.86 -9.31 7.71
CA ALA A 125 20.32 -10.11 6.61
C ALA A 125 18.78 -10.10 6.58
N LYS A 126 18.13 -10.22 7.74
CA LYS A 126 16.66 -10.13 7.86
C LYS A 126 16.13 -8.73 7.51
N TYR A 127 16.84 -7.68 7.91
CA TYR A 127 16.50 -6.31 7.56
C TYR A 127 16.65 -6.07 6.05
N ARG A 128 17.75 -6.54 5.44
CA ARG A 128 17.94 -6.52 3.98
C ARG A 128 16.82 -7.20 3.22
N GLN A 129 16.38 -8.39 3.64
CA GLN A 129 15.22 -9.08 3.04
C GLN A 129 13.92 -8.27 3.20
N THR A 130 13.80 -7.52 4.30
CA THR A 130 12.66 -6.64 4.56
C THR A 130 12.66 -5.46 3.58
N LEU A 131 13.81 -4.81 3.39
CA LEU A 131 13.98 -3.72 2.43
C LEU A 131 13.78 -4.18 0.99
N ALA A 132 14.36 -5.32 0.60
CA ALA A 132 14.22 -5.88 -0.74
C ALA A 132 12.75 -6.06 -1.13
N HIS A 133 11.92 -6.59 -0.23
CA HIS A 133 10.47 -6.71 -0.47
C HIS A 133 9.81 -5.35 -0.70
N LEU A 134 10.13 -4.36 0.14
CA LEU A 134 9.50 -3.04 0.04
C LEU A 134 9.93 -2.27 -1.20
N VAL A 135 11.20 -2.42 -1.63
CA VAL A 135 11.73 -1.84 -2.86
C VAL A 135 11.07 -2.48 -4.09
N THR A 136 11.01 -3.81 -4.16
CA THR A 136 10.43 -4.54 -5.32
C THR A 136 8.96 -4.20 -5.57
N TYR A 137 8.23 -3.89 -4.52
CA TYR A 137 6.79 -3.62 -4.56
C TYR A 137 6.46 -2.20 -4.08
N SER A 138 7.37 -1.25 -4.28
CA SER A 138 7.26 0.10 -3.72
C SER A 138 5.97 0.81 -4.15
N GLN A 139 5.56 0.65 -5.41
CA GLN A 139 4.32 1.18 -5.98
C GLN A 139 3.04 0.67 -5.30
N LEU A 140 3.11 -0.44 -4.55
CA LEU A 140 1.96 -0.99 -3.82
C LEU A 140 1.84 -0.46 -2.39
N TYR A 141 2.92 0.10 -1.83
CA TYR A 141 2.99 0.42 -0.41
C TYR A 141 3.26 1.89 -0.13
N PHE A 142 3.99 2.57 -1.01
CA PHE A 142 4.34 3.98 -0.86
C PHE A 142 3.37 4.88 -1.62
N GLU A 143 2.91 5.92 -0.93
CA GLU A 143 2.16 7.05 -1.46
C GLU A 143 3.11 8.21 -1.82
N ILE A 144 4.28 8.31 -1.16
CA ILE A 144 5.30 9.33 -1.43
C ILE A 144 6.45 8.73 -2.25
N LYS A 145 6.65 9.24 -3.46
CA LYS A 145 7.66 8.74 -4.41
C LYS A 145 9.09 8.95 -3.91
N GLU A 146 9.36 10.10 -3.32
CA GLU A 146 10.67 10.49 -2.79
C GLU A 146 11.11 9.54 -1.66
N ALA A 147 10.17 9.14 -0.80
CA ALA A 147 10.43 8.17 0.25
C ALA A 147 10.72 6.76 -0.31
N ALA A 148 10.00 6.34 -1.36
CA ALA A 148 10.31 5.08 -2.03
C ALA A 148 11.72 5.08 -2.64
N LEU A 149 12.13 6.18 -3.29
CA LEU A 149 13.47 6.35 -3.84
C LEU A 149 14.55 6.38 -2.74
N SER A 150 14.27 7.06 -1.61
CA SER A 150 15.15 7.06 -0.45
C SER A 150 15.35 5.64 0.12
N LEU A 151 14.30 4.83 0.18
CA LEU A 151 14.40 3.44 0.61
C LEU A 151 15.28 2.61 -0.33
N GLU A 152 15.21 2.87 -1.64
CA GLU A 152 16.10 2.21 -2.61
C GLU A 152 17.57 2.56 -2.37
N VAL A 153 17.88 3.82 -2.08
CA VAL A 153 19.25 4.24 -1.72
C VAL A 153 19.70 3.51 -0.46
N THR A 154 18.89 3.55 0.59
CA THR A 154 19.15 2.83 1.85
C THR A 154 19.37 1.34 1.63
N TYR A 155 18.58 0.70 0.75
CA TYR A 155 18.74 -0.71 0.41
C TYR A 155 20.07 -0.98 -0.31
N ARG A 156 20.49 -0.11 -1.24
CA ARG A 156 21.78 -0.23 -1.93
C ARG A 156 22.95 -0.06 -0.95
N ASP A 157 22.87 0.88 -0.03
CA ASP A 157 23.90 1.08 1.00
C ASP A 157 24.04 -0.17 1.88
N VAL A 158 22.91 -0.76 2.30
CA VAL A 158 22.86 -2.02 3.07
C VAL A 158 23.38 -3.23 2.30
N LEU A 159 23.46 -3.18 0.97
CA LEU A 159 24.09 -4.23 0.16
C LEU A 159 25.61 -4.10 0.10
N GLN A 160 26.13 -2.89 0.28
CA GLN A 160 27.55 -2.56 0.14
C GLN A 160 28.29 -2.60 1.48
N CYS A 161 27.56 -2.52 2.57
CA CYS A 161 28.02 -2.91 3.89
C CYS A 161 27.49 -4.32 4.23
#